data_AF-A0A8S3GJ91-F1
#
_entry.id   AF-A0A8S3GJ91-F1
#
_cell.length_a   1.000
_cell.length_b   1.000
_cell.length_c   1.000
_cell.angle_alpha   90.00
_cell.angle_beta   90.00
_cell.angle_gamma   90.00
#
_symmetry.space_group_name_H-M   'P 1'
#
loop_
_entity.id
_entity.type
_entity.pdbx_description
1 polymer ?
#
loop_
_entity_poly.entity_id
_entity_poly.type
_entity_poly.pdbx_seq_one_letter_code
_entity_poly.pdbx_strand_id
1 'polypeptide(L)'
;MDANGSLYVVDNGNDEVRRYKKGESQGTVVAGGNGRGNRFDQLYDPQYVFVDRDHSVYVSEWGNHRVMKWMKGKKEGIIVAGGQGQGNGLTQLSSPQGVVVDQLGTVYVA
;
A
#
# COMPACT_ATOMS: atom_id res chain seq x y z
N MET A 1 6.12 -8.31 -7.75
CA MET A 1 5.38 -9.26 -8.62
C MET A 1 4.86 -10.37 -7.73
N ASP A 2 3.63 -10.84 -7.93
CA ASP A 2 3.09 -11.96 -7.14
C ASP A 2 3.50 -13.34 -7.71
N ALA A 3 3.13 -14.42 -7.02
CA ALA A 3 3.43 -15.80 -7.45
C ALA A 3 2.75 -16.20 -8.79
N ASN A 4 1.73 -15.46 -9.23
CA ASN A 4 1.06 -15.67 -10.52
C ASN A 4 1.70 -14.84 -11.66
N GLY A 5 2.77 -14.10 -11.37
CA GLY A 5 3.44 -13.24 -12.33
C GLY A 5 2.77 -11.88 -12.56
N SER A 6 1.85 -11.47 -11.68
CA SER A 6 1.22 -10.14 -11.76
C SER A 6 2.16 -9.07 -11.22
N LEU A 7 2.37 -8.00 -11.97
CA LEU A 7 3.11 -6.82 -11.54
C LEU A 7 2.19 -5.88 -10.76
N TYR A 8 2.71 -5.31 -9.67
CA TYR A 8 2.04 -4.29 -8.89
C TYR A 8 2.92 -3.04 -8.95
N VAL A 9 2.33 -1.92 -9.33
CA VAL A 9 3.02 -0.65 -9.56
C VAL A 9 2.38 0.39 -8.67
N VAL A 10 3.21 1.07 -7.89
CA VAL A 10 2.80 2.30 -7.21
C VAL A 10 2.81 3.41 -8.25
N ASP A 11 1.64 3.95 -8.56
CA ASP A 11 1.51 5.12 -9.42
C ASP A 11 1.34 6.34 -8.51
N ASN A 12 2.47 6.87 -8.05
CA ASN A 12 2.51 7.95 -7.08
C ASN A 12 1.78 9.21 -7.59
N GLY A 13 1.90 9.53 -8.88
CA GLY A 13 1.25 10.70 -9.48
C GLY A 13 -0.28 10.63 -9.48
N ASN A 14 -0.84 9.42 -9.37
CA ASN A 14 -2.27 9.17 -9.30
C ASN A 14 -2.74 8.69 -7.91
N ASP A 15 -1.86 8.67 -6.89
CA ASP A 15 -2.16 8.18 -5.54
C ASP A 15 -2.85 6.81 -5.51
N GLU A 16 -2.30 5.85 -6.27
CA GLU A 16 -2.89 4.53 -6.42
C GLU A 16 -1.87 3.41 -6.60
N VAL A 17 -2.34 2.18 -6.45
CA VAL A 17 -1.59 0.98 -6.84
C VAL A 17 -2.35 0.26 -7.94
N ARG A 18 -1.66 -0.02 -9.04
CA ARG A 18 -2.19 -0.79 -10.17
C ARG A 18 -1.59 -2.18 -10.22
N ARG A 19 -2.42 -3.17 -10.53
CA ARG A 19 -2.00 -4.53 -10.86
C ARG A 19 -2.13 -4.79 -12.35
N TYR A 20 -1.08 -5.34 -12.94
CA TYR A 20 -1.04 -5.83 -14.32
C TYR A 20 -0.82 -7.34 -14.30
N LYS A 21 -1.74 -8.14 -14.83
CA LYS A 21 -1.43 -9.56 -15.05
C LYS A 21 -0.48 -9.69 -16.23
N LYS A 22 0.21 -10.84 -16.31
CA LYS A 22 1.12 -11.13 -17.41
C LYS A 22 0.41 -10.99 -18.76
N GLY A 23 0.90 -10.10 -19.60
CA GLY A 23 0.35 -9.81 -20.93
C GLY A 23 -0.74 -8.74 -20.97
N GLU A 24 -1.22 -8.23 -19.83
CA GLU A 24 -2.14 -7.10 -19.81
C GLU A 24 -1.38 -5.77 -20.02
N SER A 25 -1.89 -4.92 -20.90
CA SER A 25 -1.41 -3.55 -21.10
C SER A 25 -2.18 -2.51 -20.28
N GLN A 26 -3.31 -2.92 -19.68
CA GLN A 26 -4.17 -2.08 -18.86
C GLN A 26 -4.16 -2.58 -17.42
N GLY A 27 -3.78 -1.70 -16.49
CA GLY A 27 -3.72 -2.03 -15.08
C GLY A 27 -5.09 -1.90 -14.41
N THR A 28 -5.37 -2.76 -13.44
CA THR A 28 -6.53 -2.62 -12.55
C THR A 28 -6.10 -1.93 -11.26
N VAL A 29 -6.82 -0.90 -10.82
CA VAL A 29 -6.60 -0.28 -9.50
C VAL A 29 -6.95 -1.28 -8.40
N VAL A 30 -6.03 -1.49 -7.46
CA VAL A 30 -6.17 -2.43 -6.34
C VAL A 30 -6.01 -1.79 -4.96
N ALA A 31 -5.56 -0.54 -4.89
CA ALA A 31 -5.55 0.30 -3.70
C ALA A 31 -5.55 1.78 -4.12
N GLY A 32 -6.20 2.64 -3.34
CA GLY A 32 -6.33 4.07 -3.67
C GLY A 32 -7.20 4.33 -4.90
N GLY A 33 -6.82 5.33 -5.71
CA GLY A 33 -7.51 5.69 -6.96
C GLY A 33 -8.77 6.54 -6.78
N ASN A 34 -9.07 6.99 -5.56
CA ASN A 34 -10.17 7.91 -5.24
C ASN A 34 -9.67 9.34 -4.97
N GLY A 35 -8.57 9.72 -5.63
CA GLY A 35 -7.84 10.95 -5.43
C GLY A 35 -7.04 10.99 -4.13
N ARG A 36 -6.13 11.95 -4.06
CA ARG A 36 -5.27 12.20 -2.90
C ARG A 36 -6.08 12.45 -1.63
N GLY A 37 -5.71 11.81 -0.53
CA GLY A 37 -6.30 12.09 0.78
C GLY A 37 -5.98 11.03 1.83
N ASN A 38 -6.68 11.07 2.96
CA ASN A 38 -6.40 10.23 4.13
C ASN A 38 -7.55 9.30 4.53
N ARG A 39 -8.62 9.21 3.72
CA ARG A 39 -9.67 8.21 3.91
C ARG A 39 -9.14 6.79 3.68
N PHE A 40 -9.93 5.78 4.04
CA PHE A 40 -9.56 4.37 3.88
C PHE A 40 -9.63 3.85 2.44
N ASP A 41 -10.19 4.63 1.51
CA ASP A 41 -10.23 4.40 0.07
C ASP A 41 -9.24 5.28 -0.71
N GLN A 42 -8.44 6.09 -0.02
CA GLN A 42 -7.50 7.04 -0.60
C GLN A 42 -6.07 6.78 -0.14
N LEU A 43 -5.12 7.27 -0.92
CA LEU A 43 -3.71 7.32 -0.58
C LEU A 43 -3.20 8.78 -0.66
N TYR A 44 -2.06 9.03 -0.04
CA TYR A 44 -1.30 10.26 -0.23
C TYR A 44 0.21 9.98 -0.29
N ASP A 45 0.80 10.25 -1.46
CA ASP A 45 2.20 10.01 -1.78
C ASP A 45 2.65 8.57 -1.45
N PRO A 46 1.97 7.54 -1.99
CA PRO A 46 2.40 6.15 -1.79
C PRO A 46 3.80 5.94 -2.38
N GLN A 47 4.67 5.21 -1.68
CA GLN A 47 6.08 5.01 -2.07
C GLN A 47 6.40 3.57 -2.45
N TYR A 48 5.85 2.61 -1.73
CA TYR A 48 6.21 1.21 -1.91
C TYR A 48 4.99 0.30 -1.77
N VAL A 49 5.05 -0.82 -2.49
CA VAL A 49 4.02 -1.86 -2.44
C VAL A 49 4.65 -3.22 -2.14
N PHE A 50 4.09 -3.89 -1.14
CA PHE A 50 4.32 -5.31 -0.89
C PHE A 50 3.01 -6.09 -1.10
N VAL A 51 3.11 -7.31 -1.61
CA VAL A 51 1.95 -8.17 -1.83
C VAL A 51 2.20 -9.52 -1.17
N ASP A 52 1.30 -9.93 -0.28
CA ASP A 52 1.41 -11.22 0.41
C ASP A 52 0.83 -12.38 -0.41
N ARG A 53 0.92 -13.60 0.14
CA ARG A 53 0.45 -14.84 -0.51
C ARG A 53 -1.08 -14.87 -0.72
N ASP A 54 -1.83 -14.11 0.06
CA ASP A 54 -3.28 -13.97 -0.05
C ASP A 54 -3.70 -12.85 -1.03
N HIS A 55 -2.73 -12.28 -1.75
CA HIS A 55 -2.87 -11.12 -2.62
C HIS A 55 -3.37 -9.87 -1.90
N SER A 56 -3.11 -9.75 -0.59
CA SER A 56 -3.28 -8.47 0.10
C SER A 56 -2.18 -7.50 -0.29
N VAL A 57 -2.54 -6.25 -0.48
CA VAL A 57 -1.64 -5.17 -0.91
C VAL A 57 -1.31 -4.29 0.28
N TYR A 58 -0.03 -4.17 0.62
CA TYR A 58 0.48 -3.28 1.66
C TYR A 58 1.14 -2.10 0.98
N VAL A 59 0.81 -0.89 1.42
CA VAL A 59 1.30 0.35 0.82
C VAL A 59 1.88 1.23 1.91
N SER A 60 3.13 1.64 1.78
CA SER A 60 3.70 2.70 2.61
C SER A 60 3.32 4.06 2.03
N GLU A 61 2.68 4.89 2.85
CA GLU A 61 2.25 6.23 2.48
C GLU A 61 3.16 7.27 3.12
N TRP A 62 3.93 7.96 2.29
CA TRP A 62 4.83 9.00 2.75
C TRP A 62 4.07 10.21 3.30
N GLY A 63 3.03 10.65 2.58
CA GLY A 63 2.29 11.87 2.90
C GLY A 63 1.34 11.73 4.10
N ASN A 64 0.80 10.52 4.32
CA ASN A 64 -0.05 10.23 5.48
C ASN A 64 0.71 9.60 6.66
N HIS A 65 2.02 9.34 6.53
CA HIS A 65 2.86 8.72 7.56
C HIS A 65 2.25 7.45 8.15
N ARG A 66 1.81 6.54 7.26
CA ARG A 66 1.14 5.30 7.63
C ARG A 66 1.46 4.18 6.67
N VAL A 67 1.15 2.96 7.07
CA VAL A 67 1.09 1.80 6.19
C VAL A 67 -0.34 1.31 6.15
N MET A 68 -0.88 1.16 4.94
CA MET A 68 -2.21 0.62 4.70
C MET A 68 -2.15 -0.79 4.13
N LYS A 69 -3.14 -1.61 4.47
CA LYS A 69 -3.37 -2.94 3.89
C LYS A 69 -4.73 -3.01 3.22
N TRP A 70 -4.78 -3.37 1.94
CA TRP A 70 -5.99 -3.79 1.24
C TRP A 70 -6.03 -5.30 1.12
N MET A 71 -7.08 -5.92 1.67
CA MET A 71 -7.36 -7.33 1.38
C MET A 71 -7.87 -7.46 -0.07
N LYS A 72 -7.55 -8.57 -0.73
CA LYS A 72 -7.92 -8.83 -2.12
C LYS A 72 -9.40 -8.53 -2.40
N GLY A 73 -9.65 -7.62 -3.34
CA GLY A 73 -11.00 -7.26 -3.79
C GLY A 73 -11.78 -6.32 -2.86
N LYS A 74 -11.21 -5.87 -1.75
CA LYS A 74 -11.80 -4.81 -0.91
C LYS A 74 -11.58 -3.44 -1.57
N LYS A 75 -12.55 -2.54 -1.36
CA LYS A 75 -12.49 -1.14 -1.83
C LYS A 75 -11.73 -0.25 -0.86
N GLU A 76 -11.77 -0.58 0.42
CA GLU A 76 -11.11 0.15 1.50
C GLU A 76 -10.02 -0.71 2.15
N GLY A 77 -8.98 -0.02 2.62
CA GLY A 77 -7.89 -0.61 3.36
C GLY A 77 -8.04 -0.40 4.87
N ILE A 78 -7.07 -0.93 5.61
CA ILE A 78 -6.94 -0.71 7.05
C ILE A 78 -5.53 -0.20 7.36
N ILE A 79 -5.39 0.64 8.37
CA ILE A 79 -4.08 1.06 8.87
C ILE A 79 -3.48 -0.12 9.65
N VAL A 80 -2.25 -0.52 9.29
CA VAL A 80 -1.52 -1.59 9.98
C VAL A 80 -0.29 -1.08 10.74
N ALA A 81 0.18 0.14 10.44
CA ALA A 81 1.22 0.84 11.20
C ALA A 81 1.11 2.35 10.98
N GLY A 82 1.50 3.16 11.97
CA GLY A 82 1.46 4.62 11.89
C GLY A 82 0.05 5.22 11.89
N GLY A 83 -0.11 6.36 11.22
CA GLY A 83 -1.40 7.02 11.06
C GLY A 83 -1.84 7.94 12.22
N GLN A 84 -1.00 8.11 13.25
CA GLN A 84 -1.21 9.07 14.34
C GLN A 84 -0.32 10.32 14.18
N GLY A 85 -0.17 10.77 12.94
CA GLY A 85 0.70 11.88 12.56
C GLY A 85 2.17 11.47 12.41
N GLN A 86 2.96 12.43 11.93
CA GLN A 86 4.40 12.27 11.76
C GLN A 86 5.11 12.22 13.12
N GLY A 87 6.04 11.28 13.30
CA GLY A 87 6.90 11.27 14.49
C GLY A 87 7.62 9.96 14.73
N ASN A 88 8.17 9.83 15.94
CA ASN A 88 8.92 8.67 16.42
C ASN A 88 8.24 7.95 17.60
N GLY A 89 6.98 8.30 17.91
CA GLY A 89 6.18 7.59 18.90
C GLY A 89 5.80 6.18 18.43
N LEU A 90 5.39 5.32 19.37
CA LEU A 90 5.07 3.91 19.11
C LEU A 90 3.92 3.69 18.09
N THR A 91 3.08 4.70 17.88
CA THR A 91 1.95 4.67 16.93
C THR A 91 2.16 5.62 15.75
N GLN A 92 3.34 6.21 15.63
CA GLN A 92 3.68 7.18 14.59
C GLN A 92 4.71 6.57 13.64
N LEU A 93 4.71 7.08 12.41
CA LEU A 93 5.80 6.88 11.47
C LEU A 93 6.25 8.26 10.99
N SER A 94 7.43 8.34 10.39
CA SER A 94 7.88 9.56 9.74
C SER A 94 8.31 9.22 8.33
N SER A 95 7.45 9.55 7.37
CA SER A 95 7.74 9.44 5.93
C SER A 95 8.17 8.03 5.49
N PRO A 96 7.37 6.97 5.76
CA PRO A 96 7.75 5.60 5.46
C PRO A 96 7.91 5.39 3.95
N GLN A 97 9.00 4.76 3.54
CA GLN A 97 9.36 4.51 2.16
C GLN A 97 9.38 3.03 1.81
N GLY A 98 9.57 2.14 2.79
CA GLY A 98 9.59 0.69 2.57
C GLY A 98 8.58 -0.02 3.44
N VAL A 99 8.01 -1.11 2.91
CA VAL A 99 7.22 -2.06 3.70
C VAL A 99 7.47 -3.47 3.21
N VAL A 100 7.70 -4.40 4.14
CA VAL A 100 7.70 -5.85 3.87
C VAL A 100 6.97 -6.58 4.98
N VAL A 101 6.41 -7.75 4.67
CA VAL A 101 5.70 -8.59 5.63
C VAL A 101 6.27 -9.99 5.57
N ASP A 102 6.59 -10.57 6.73
CA ASP A 102 7.08 -11.94 6.80
C ASP A 102 5.95 -12.98 6.77
N GLN A 103 6.32 -14.26 6.86
CA GLN A 103 5.36 -15.37 6.77
C GLN A 103 4.45 -15.49 8.00
N LEU A 104 4.79 -14.84 9.12
CA LEU A 104 3.97 -14.80 10.33
C LEU A 104 3.03 -13.59 10.33
N GLY A 105 3.13 -12.72 9.33
CA GLY A 105 2.33 -11.50 9.21
C GLY A 105 2.94 -10.31 9.95
N THR A 106 4.19 -10.38 10.41
CA THR A 106 4.87 -9.25 11.03
C THR A 106 5.25 -8.22 9.96
N VAL A 107 4.90 -6.95 10.20
CA VAL A 107 5.13 -5.83 9.29
C VAL A 107 6.41 -5.10 9.68
N TYR A 108 7.33 -4.94 8.73
CA TYR A 108 8.56 -4.17 8.86
C TYR A 108 8.48 -2.95 7.95
N VAL A 109 8.81 -1.77 8.49
CA VAL A 109 8.66 -0.48 7.81
C VAL A 109 9.99 0.27 7.89
N ALA A 110 10.38 0.91 6.78
CA ALA A 110 11.57 1.76 6.67
C ALA A 110 11.20 3.20 6.37
#